data_AF-A0A7W8FW56-F1
#
_entry.id   AF-A0A7W8FW56-F1
#
_cell.length_a   1.000
_cell.length_b   1.000
_cell.length_c   1.000
_cell.angle_alpha   90.00
_cell.angle_beta   90.00
_cell.angle_gamma   90.00
#
_symmetry.space_group_name_H-M   'P 1'
#
loop_
_entity.id
_entity.type
_entity.pdbx_description
1 polymer ?
#
loop_
_entity_poly.entity_id
_entity_poly.type
_entity_poly.pdbx_seq_one_letter_code
_entity_poly.pdbx_strand_id
1 'polypeptide(L)'
;MDIHRLESAIENDDIEEAGRLLYKISPDQDQAAVPILIKHITQTQNKILRNALAMALRDIGNEESVSPLINLINDPKTLGSRGTLLYALEPFDCTGHLETIVHHFLTGNFEVQITAHQLLESMDGKVPADALLKSLQKVKERLNEIERQQEEHSDVLDILFKLNVT
;
A
#
# COMPACT_ATOMS: atom_id res chain seq x y z
N MET A 1 14.50 19.76 9.24
CA MET A 1 15.37 19.27 8.14
C MET A 1 15.72 20.41 7.17
N ASP A 2 16.90 20.38 6.55
CA ASP A 2 17.22 21.32 5.45
C ASP A 2 16.55 20.83 4.15
N ILE A 3 15.42 21.46 3.82
CA ILE A 3 14.58 21.12 2.67
C ILE A 3 15.32 21.31 1.35
N HIS A 4 16.11 22.37 1.22
CA HIS A 4 16.86 22.64 -0.02
C HIS A 4 17.93 21.58 -0.25
N ARG A 5 18.60 21.15 0.81
CA ARG A 5 19.57 20.05 0.73
C ARG A 5 18.89 18.72 0.38
N LEU A 6 17.70 18.45 0.93
CA LEU A 6 16.92 17.26 0.56
C LEU A 6 16.52 17.28 -0.91
N GLU A 7 15.92 18.38 -1.37
CA GLU A 7 15.48 18.51 -2.77
C GLU A 7 16.68 18.37 -3.73
N SER A 8 17.81 19.00 -3.41
CA SER A 8 19.04 18.85 -4.18
C SER A 8 19.56 17.41 -4.20
N ALA A 9 19.52 16.68 -3.08
CA ALA A 9 19.94 15.28 -3.05
C ALA A 9 19.02 14.40 -3.93
N ILE A 10 17.70 14.63 -3.88
CA ILE A 10 16.73 13.92 -4.71
C ILE A 10 16.94 14.21 -6.20
N GLU A 11 17.10 15.48 -6.56
CA GLU A 11 17.27 15.91 -7.96
C GLU A 11 18.56 15.40 -8.59
N ASN A 12 19.60 15.17 -7.79
CA ASN A 12 20.87 14.61 -8.22
C ASN A 12 20.95 13.07 -8.11
N ASP A 13 19.84 12.39 -7.81
CA ASP A 13 19.77 10.93 -7.58
C ASP A 13 20.74 10.43 -6.50
N ASP A 14 21.10 11.28 -5.54
CA ASP A 14 21.90 10.92 -4.36
C ASP A 14 20.98 10.27 -3.31
N ILE A 15 20.62 9.01 -3.59
CA ILE A 15 19.67 8.24 -2.76
C ILE A 15 20.19 8.03 -1.34
N GLU A 16 21.50 7.93 -1.16
CA GLU A 16 22.11 7.72 0.15
C GLU A 16 21.94 8.97 1.02
N GLU A 17 22.23 10.15 0.46
CA GLU A 17 22.03 11.42 1.17
C GLU A 17 20.55 11.72 1.39
N ALA A 18 19.70 11.53 0.38
CA ALA A 18 18.26 11.69 0.52
C ALA A 18 17.73 10.79 1.65
N GLY A 19 18.14 9.52 1.69
CA GLY A 19 17.78 8.59 2.76
C GLY A 19 18.24 9.05 4.15
N ARG A 20 19.48 9.54 4.28
CA ARG A 20 19.99 10.10 5.55
C ARG A 20 19.22 11.32 6.03
N LEU A 21 18.77 12.17 5.12
CA LEU A 21 18.00 13.37 5.45
C LEU A 21 16.58 12.99 5.87
N LEU A 22 15.92 12.11 5.11
CA LEU A 22 14.58 11.60 5.41
C LEU A 22 14.54 10.82 6.73
N TYR A 23 15.60 10.09 7.08
CA TYR A 23 15.68 9.39 8.37
C TYR A 23 15.65 10.34 9.60
N LYS A 24 15.98 11.62 9.40
CA LYS A 24 16.02 12.63 10.48
C LYS A 24 14.74 13.44 10.57
N ILE A 25 13.69 13.05 9.84
CA ILE A 25 12.45 13.80 9.82
C ILE A 25 11.79 13.79 11.20
N SER A 26 11.17 14.91 11.55
CA SER A 26 10.43 15.08 12.79
C SER A 26 8.98 15.48 12.49
N PRO A 27 7.98 14.79 13.07
CA PRO A 27 6.57 15.07 12.80
C PRO A 27 6.18 16.54 13.00
N ASP A 28 6.68 17.16 14.07
CA ASP A 28 6.32 18.53 14.43
C ASP A 28 7.12 19.60 13.67
N GLN A 29 8.34 19.27 13.21
CA GLN A 29 9.26 20.27 12.67
C GLN A 29 9.29 20.31 11.14
N ASP A 30 8.87 19.22 10.48
CA ASP A 30 9.07 19.03 9.04
C ASP A 30 7.77 19.02 8.23
N GLN A 31 6.67 19.54 8.79
CA GLN A 31 5.39 19.74 8.07
C GLN A 31 5.58 20.53 6.77
N ALA A 32 6.49 21.51 6.75
CA ALA A 32 6.79 22.30 5.56
C ALA A 32 7.43 21.50 4.41
N ALA A 33 7.94 20.29 4.68
CA ALA A 33 8.52 19.41 3.65
C ALA A 33 7.45 18.62 2.87
N VAL A 34 6.23 18.49 3.39
CA VAL A 34 5.16 17.66 2.81
C VAL A 34 4.92 17.92 1.31
N PRO A 35 4.80 19.18 0.83
CA PRO A 35 4.58 19.43 -0.60
C PRO A 35 5.72 18.91 -1.48
N ILE A 36 6.96 19.02 -1.03
CA ILE A 36 8.15 18.56 -1.75
C ILE A 36 8.21 17.02 -1.73
N LEU A 37 7.93 16.40 -0.60
CA LEU A 37 7.85 14.94 -0.49
C LEU A 37 6.78 14.37 -1.42
N ILE A 38 5.57 14.96 -1.46
CA ILE A 38 4.48 14.57 -2.36
C ILE A 38 4.89 14.77 -3.84
N LYS A 39 5.53 15.89 -4.18
CA LYS A 39 6.05 16.14 -5.53
C LYS A 39 7.01 15.02 -5.96
N HIS A 40 7.98 14.66 -5.13
CA HIS A 40 9.01 13.71 -5.54
C HIS A 40 8.57 12.24 -5.47
N ILE A 41 7.73 11.85 -4.50
CA ILE A 41 7.26 10.47 -4.40
C ILE A 41 6.41 10.06 -5.61
N THR A 42 5.67 11.02 -6.18
CA THR A 42 4.82 10.78 -7.35
C THR A 42 5.62 10.73 -8.66
N GLN A 43 6.80 11.34 -8.71
CA GLN A 43 7.63 11.45 -9.93
C GLN A 43 8.73 10.38 -10.02
N THR A 44 9.26 9.92 -8.88
CA THR A 44 10.41 9.00 -8.88
C THR A 44 10.06 7.61 -9.42
N GLN A 45 10.99 7.06 -10.23
CA GLN A 45 10.97 5.65 -10.66
C GLN A 45 11.78 4.75 -9.72
N ASN A 46 12.58 5.33 -8.83
CA ASN A 46 13.42 4.59 -7.91
C ASN A 46 12.60 4.09 -6.72
N LYS A 47 12.44 2.76 -6.61
CA LYS A 47 11.66 2.12 -5.53
C LYS A 47 12.22 2.40 -4.13
N ILE A 48 13.53 2.53 -3.99
CA ILE A 48 14.19 2.76 -2.69
C ILE A 48 13.85 4.18 -2.23
N LEU A 49 14.00 5.15 -3.12
CA LEU A 49 13.64 6.54 -2.84
C LEU A 49 12.14 6.70 -2.56
N ARG A 50 11.29 6.07 -3.38
CA ARG A 50 9.84 6.07 -3.17
C ARG A 50 9.45 5.57 -1.77
N ASN A 51 10.07 4.48 -1.32
CA ASN A 51 9.82 3.92 0.00
C ASN A 51 10.29 4.86 1.12
N ALA A 52 11.47 5.47 0.98
CA ALA A 52 11.97 6.44 1.96
C ALA A 52 11.05 7.67 2.07
N LEU A 53 10.56 8.18 0.94
CA LEU A 53 9.61 9.29 0.90
C LEU A 53 8.26 8.91 1.52
N ALA A 54 7.76 7.69 1.27
CA ALA A 54 6.52 7.21 1.88
C ALA A 54 6.61 7.13 3.41
N MET A 55 7.72 6.59 3.92
CA MET A 55 7.97 6.53 5.37
C MET A 55 8.08 7.92 5.98
N ALA A 56 8.76 8.85 5.31
CA ALA A 56 8.83 10.23 5.75
C ALA A 56 7.45 10.91 5.84
N LEU A 57 6.58 10.68 4.84
CA LEU A 57 5.20 11.20 4.86
C LEU A 57 4.35 10.58 5.99
N ARG A 58 4.51 9.27 6.22
CA ARG A 58 3.88 8.54 7.34
C ARG A 58 4.30 9.15 8.68
N ASP A 59 5.60 9.32 8.87
CA ASP A 59 6.15 9.83 10.13
C ASP A 59 5.76 11.29 10.36
N ILE A 60 5.64 12.10 9.29
CA ILE A 60 5.08 13.46 9.41
C ILE A 60 3.59 13.44 9.80
N GLY A 61 2.82 12.45 9.34
CA GLY A 61 1.41 12.31 9.69
C GLY A 61 0.50 13.39 9.12
N ASN A 62 0.88 14.03 8.01
CA ASN A 62 0.06 15.05 7.36
C ASN A 62 -0.97 14.40 6.42
N GLU A 63 -2.26 14.64 6.69
CA GLU A 63 -3.41 14.09 5.94
C GLU A 63 -3.39 14.39 4.43
N GLU A 64 -2.71 15.46 3.99
CA GLU A 64 -2.52 15.76 2.57
C GLU A 64 -1.77 14.64 1.82
N SER A 65 -1.07 13.77 2.55
CA SER A 65 -0.32 12.63 2.01
C SER A 65 -1.21 11.46 1.58
N VAL A 66 -2.42 11.34 2.13
CA VAL A 66 -3.28 10.15 1.94
C VAL A 66 -3.65 9.96 0.47
N SER A 67 -4.18 11.01 -0.17
CA SER A 67 -4.61 10.93 -1.57
C SER A 67 -3.45 10.64 -2.54
N PRO A 68 -2.28 11.31 -2.46
CA PRO A 68 -1.10 10.95 -3.23
C PRO A 68 -0.64 9.50 -3.03
N LEU A 69 -0.62 8.99 -1.80
CA LEU A 69 -0.23 7.61 -1.50
C LEU A 69 -1.23 6.61 -2.09
N ILE A 70 -2.53 6.85 -1.94
CA ILE A 70 -3.60 6.02 -2.55
C ILE A 70 -3.48 5.99 -4.07
N ASN A 71 -3.26 7.14 -4.71
CA ASN A 71 -3.07 7.20 -6.16
C ASN A 71 -1.85 6.38 -6.60
N LEU A 72 -0.76 6.45 -5.84
CA LEU A 72 0.48 5.74 -6.13
C LEU A 72 0.35 4.22 -5.93
N ILE A 73 -0.40 3.78 -4.91
CA ILE A 73 -0.76 2.38 -4.69
C ILE A 73 -1.53 1.80 -5.89
N ASN A 74 -2.39 2.60 -6.52
CA ASN A 74 -3.15 2.22 -7.70
C ASN A 74 -2.37 2.33 -9.03
N ASP A 75 -1.22 3.01 -9.03
CA ASP A 75 -0.37 3.18 -10.22
C ASP A 75 0.30 1.85 -10.62
N PRO A 76 0.25 1.44 -11.90
CA PRO A 76 0.98 0.26 -12.39
C PRO A 76 2.49 0.27 -12.10
N LYS A 77 3.13 1.44 -12.00
CA LYS A 77 4.58 1.54 -11.72
C LYS A 77 4.98 1.02 -10.35
N THR A 78 4.01 0.81 -9.45
CA THR A 78 4.26 0.28 -8.11
C THR A 78 4.02 -1.21 -8.00
N LEU A 79 3.64 -1.90 -9.09
CA LEU A 79 3.43 -3.35 -9.08
C LEU A 79 4.65 -4.08 -8.47
N GLY A 80 4.41 -4.91 -7.46
CA GLY A 80 5.46 -5.60 -6.69
C GLY A 80 6.18 -4.75 -5.64
N SER A 81 5.77 -3.49 -5.40
CA SER A 81 6.36 -2.57 -4.42
C SER A 81 5.32 -1.68 -3.71
N ARG A 82 4.11 -2.21 -3.48
CA ARG A 82 2.99 -1.49 -2.84
C ARG A 82 2.98 -1.60 -1.31
N GLY A 83 3.64 -2.61 -0.73
CA GLY A 83 3.58 -2.90 0.70
C GLY A 83 3.96 -1.70 1.57
N THR A 84 5.11 -1.08 1.30
CA THR A 84 5.55 0.12 2.03
C THR A 84 4.60 1.31 1.85
N LEU A 85 3.96 1.46 0.69
CA LEU A 85 3.00 2.56 0.46
C LEU A 85 1.71 2.36 1.27
N LEU A 86 1.22 1.12 1.34
CA LEU A 86 0.09 0.78 2.21
C LEU A 86 0.48 0.92 3.69
N TYR A 87 1.70 0.53 4.05
CA TYR A 87 2.18 0.66 5.42
C TYR A 87 2.29 2.13 5.83
N ALA A 88 2.66 3.01 4.89
CA ALA A 88 2.66 4.44 5.10
C ALA A 88 1.26 5.01 5.41
N LEU A 89 0.19 4.30 5.07
CA LEU A 89 -1.18 4.72 5.37
C LEU A 89 -1.68 4.34 6.78
N GLU A 90 -0.94 3.51 7.52
CA GLU A 90 -1.33 3.01 8.86
C GLU A 90 -1.81 4.08 9.85
N PRO A 91 -1.17 5.27 9.97
CA PRO A 91 -1.61 6.26 10.95
C PRO A 91 -2.82 7.11 10.50
N PHE A 92 -3.33 6.91 9.28
CA PHE A 92 -4.37 7.77 8.68
C PHE A 92 -5.73 7.08 8.63
N ASP A 93 -6.81 7.88 8.69
CA ASP A 93 -8.16 7.37 8.42
C ASP A 93 -8.35 7.11 6.91
N CYS A 94 -8.25 5.84 6.53
CA CYS A 94 -8.44 5.39 5.15
C CYS A 94 -9.88 4.98 4.84
N THR A 95 -10.85 5.24 5.72
CA THR A 95 -12.26 4.82 5.55
C THR A 95 -12.83 5.30 4.21
N GLY A 96 -12.51 6.53 3.80
CA GLY A 96 -12.94 7.10 2.50
C GLY A 96 -12.41 6.36 1.27
N HIS A 97 -11.44 5.45 1.45
CA HIS A 97 -10.77 4.69 0.39
C HIS A 97 -11.05 3.18 0.46
N LEU A 98 -12.13 2.76 1.14
CA LEU A 98 -12.52 1.34 1.33
C LEU A 98 -12.34 0.49 0.07
N GLU A 99 -12.88 0.92 -1.08
CA GLU A 99 -12.83 0.11 -2.31
C GLU A 99 -11.39 -0.17 -2.78
N THR A 100 -10.48 0.79 -2.58
CA THR A 100 -9.06 0.62 -2.92
C THR A 100 -8.41 -0.38 -1.98
N ILE A 101 -8.61 -0.24 -0.67
CA ILE A 101 -8.00 -1.14 0.31
C ILE A 101 -8.50 -2.58 0.12
N VAL A 102 -9.82 -2.77 -0.11
CA VAL A 102 -10.40 -4.09 -0.41
C VAL A 102 -9.83 -4.67 -1.71
N HIS A 103 -9.65 -3.86 -2.75
CA HIS A 103 -9.04 -4.34 -4.00
C HIS A 103 -7.63 -4.91 -3.77
N HIS A 104 -6.77 -4.18 -3.02
CA HIS A 104 -5.41 -4.64 -2.75
C HIS A 104 -5.37 -5.80 -1.73
N PHE A 105 -6.32 -5.87 -0.79
CA PHE A 105 -6.50 -7.06 0.05
C PHE A 105 -6.80 -8.32 -0.79
N LEU A 106 -7.62 -8.22 -1.83
CA LEU A 106 -8.01 -9.38 -2.64
C LEU A 106 -6.96 -9.78 -3.69
N THR A 107 -6.17 -8.82 -4.19
CA THR A 107 -5.31 -9.02 -5.37
C THR A 107 -3.82 -8.85 -5.10
N GLY A 108 -3.44 -8.37 -3.92
CA GLY A 108 -2.06 -8.14 -3.52
C GLY A 108 -1.23 -9.41 -3.33
N ASN A 109 0.08 -9.23 -3.22
CA ASN A 109 0.97 -10.25 -2.66
C ASN A 109 0.78 -10.34 -1.13
N PHE A 110 1.41 -11.32 -0.49
CA PHE A 110 1.26 -11.57 0.96
C PHE A 110 1.45 -10.30 1.83
N GLU A 111 2.50 -9.51 1.58
CA GLU A 111 2.77 -8.26 2.29
C GLU A 111 1.62 -7.26 2.11
N VAL A 112 1.23 -7.00 0.86
CA VAL A 112 0.13 -6.08 0.51
C VAL A 112 -1.19 -6.53 1.15
N GLN A 113 -1.48 -7.83 1.15
CA GLN A 113 -2.71 -8.37 1.71
C GLN A 113 -2.76 -8.19 3.23
N ILE A 114 -1.68 -8.48 3.95
CA ILE A 114 -1.61 -8.28 5.40
C ILE A 114 -1.77 -6.80 5.76
N THR A 115 -1.05 -5.91 5.09
CA THR A 115 -1.14 -4.48 5.40
C THR A 115 -2.52 -3.93 5.05
N ALA A 116 -3.11 -4.33 3.91
CA ALA A 116 -4.47 -3.94 3.57
C ALA A 116 -5.50 -4.48 4.58
N HIS A 117 -5.30 -5.69 5.12
CA HIS A 117 -6.14 -6.24 6.17
C HIS A 117 -6.07 -5.39 7.45
N GLN A 118 -4.88 -5.03 7.90
CA GLN A 118 -4.68 -4.16 9.08
C GLN A 118 -5.35 -2.80 8.91
N LEU A 119 -5.27 -2.21 7.71
CA LEU A 119 -5.97 -0.96 7.41
C LEU A 119 -7.50 -1.12 7.44
N LEU A 120 -8.04 -2.28 7.05
CA LEU A 120 -9.48 -2.55 7.15
C LEU A 120 -9.92 -2.71 8.61
N GLU A 121 -9.09 -3.34 9.45
CA GLU A 121 -9.37 -3.51 10.88
C GLU A 121 -9.37 -2.17 11.64
N SER A 122 -8.57 -1.19 11.20
CA SER A 122 -8.49 0.13 11.83
C SER A 122 -9.59 1.11 11.38
N MET A 123 -10.39 0.77 10.36
CA MET A 123 -11.48 1.65 9.90
C MET A 123 -12.64 1.67 10.90
N ASP A 124 -12.93 2.86 11.45
CA ASP A 124 -14.06 3.09 12.37
C ASP A 124 -15.07 4.13 11.85
N GLY A 125 -14.82 4.70 10.66
CA GLY A 125 -15.65 5.72 10.05
C GLY A 125 -16.87 5.19 9.27
N LYS A 126 -17.63 6.13 8.68
CA LYS A 126 -18.77 5.80 7.81
C LYS A 126 -18.34 5.73 6.35
N VAL A 127 -18.76 4.67 5.66
CA VAL A 127 -18.55 4.48 4.22
C VAL A 127 -19.85 4.70 3.43
N PRO A 128 -19.77 5.17 2.17
CA PRO A 128 -20.92 5.18 1.27
C PRO A 128 -21.50 3.77 1.09
N ALA A 129 -22.83 3.66 1.06
CA ALA A 129 -23.52 2.37 0.97
C ALA A 129 -23.17 1.60 -0.31
N ASP A 130 -22.95 2.29 -1.43
CA ASP A 130 -22.56 1.68 -2.69
C ASP A 130 -21.12 1.16 -2.65
N ALA A 131 -20.18 1.90 -2.04
CA ALA A 131 -18.80 1.48 -1.84
C ALA A 131 -18.73 0.22 -0.96
N LEU A 132 -19.51 0.18 0.12
CA LEU A 132 -19.63 -1.00 0.98
C LEU A 132 -20.22 -2.19 0.23
N LEU A 133 -21.31 -1.99 -0.51
CA LEU A 133 -21.96 -3.07 -1.27
C LEU A 133 -21.01 -3.67 -2.32
N LYS A 134 -20.32 -2.83 -3.11
CA LYS A 134 -19.32 -3.27 -4.09
C LYS A 134 -18.20 -4.07 -3.42
N SER A 135 -17.73 -3.61 -2.27
CA SER A 135 -16.65 -4.26 -1.52
C SER A 135 -17.08 -5.62 -1.00
N LEU A 136 -18.28 -5.72 -0.41
CA LEU A 136 -18.86 -6.99 0.04
C LEU A 136 -19.07 -7.97 -1.11
N GLN A 137 -19.53 -7.50 -2.27
CA GLN A 137 -19.70 -8.33 -3.47
C GLN A 137 -18.36 -8.92 -3.92
N LYS A 138 -17.31 -8.10 -4.03
CA LYS A 138 -15.96 -8.57 -4.42
C LYS A 138 -15.40 -9.61 -3.44
N VAL A 139 -15.57 -9.40 -2.14
CA VAL A 139 -15.14 -10.37 -1.12
C VAL A 139 -15.91 -11.68 -1.25
N LYS A 140 -17.25 -11.61 -1.43
CA LYS A 140 -18.10 -12.78 -1.61
C LYS A 140 -17.73 -13.57 -2.88
N GLU A 141 -17.49 -12.89 -3.99
CA GLU A 141 -17.03 -13.52 -5.23
C GLU A 141 -15.70 -14.26 -5.02
N ARG A 142 -14.76 -13.65 -4.29
CA ARG A 142 -13.48 -14.31 -3.98
C ARG A 142 -13.67 -15.55 -3.09
N LEU A 143 -14.57 -15.49 -2.11
CA LEU A 143 -14.89 -16.65 -1.25
C LEU A 143 -15.45 -17.81 -2.08
N ASN A 144 -16.43 -17.55 -2.95
CA ASN A 144 -17.00 -18.57 -3.84
C ASN A 144 -15.92 -19.20 -4.75
N GLU A 145 -14.99 -18.40 -5.26
CA GLU A 145 -13.88 -18.89 -6.08
C GLU A 145 -12.92 -19.77 -5.28
N ILE A 146 -12.64 -19.42 -4.01
CA ILE A 146 -11.81 -20.25 -3.12
C ILE A 146 -12.51 -21.59 -2.83
N GLU A 147 -13.81 -21.58 -2.57
CA GLU A 147 -14.60 -22.80 -2.36
C GLU A 147 -14.53 -23.72 -3.59
N ARG A 148 -14.73 -23.17 -4.79
CA ARG A 148 -14.60 -23.92 -6.06
C ARG A 148 -13.19 -24.49 -6.24
N GLN A 149 -12.15 -23.70 -5.96
CA GLN A 149 -10.76 -24.16 -6.04
C GLN A 149 -10.46 -25.29 -5.03
N GLN A 150 -11.06 -25.22 -3.85
CA GLN A 150 -10.91 -26.27 -2.83
C GLN A 150 -11.53 -27.59 -3.28
N GLU A 151 -12.72 -27.54 -3.89
CA GLU A 151 -13.37 -28.72 -4.48
C GLU A 151 -12.49 -29.34 -5.57
N GLU A 152 -12.00 -28.53 -6.52
CA GLU A 152 -11.13 -28.99 -7.61
C GLU A 152 -9.83 -29.63 -7.09
N HIS A 153 -9.20 -29.04 -6.07
CA HIS A 153 -8.01 -29.61 -5.46
C HIS A 153 -8.30 -30.93 -4.73
N SER A 154 -9.46 -31.05 -4.08
CA SER A 154 -9.88 -32.30 -3.44
C SER A 154 -10.06 -33.42 -4.47
N ASP A 155 -10.69 -33.13 -5.60
CA ASP A 155 -10.84 -34.09 -6.71
C ASP A 155 -9.48 -34.55 -7.25
N VAL A 156 -8.52 -33.63 -7.39
CA VAL A 156 -7.15 -33.96 -7.81
C VAL A 156 -6.45 -34.86 -6.80
N LEU A 157 -6.59 -34.61 -5.49
CA LEU A 157 -6.03 -35.49 -4.45
C LEU A 157 -6.58 -36.91 -4.57
N ASP A 158 -7.88 -37.06 -4.76
CA ASP A 158 -8.54 -38.37 -4.94
C ASP A 158 -8.05 -39.11 -6.19
N ILE A 159 -7.75 -38.39 -7.26
CA ILE A 159 -7.14 -38.97 -8.48
C ILE A 159 -5.71 -39.44 -8.18
N LEU A 160 -4.90 -38.61 -7.53
CA LEU A 160 -3.50 -38.92 -7.21
C LEU A 160 -3.38 -40.14 -6.28
N PHE A 161 -4.27 -40.30 -5.30
CA PHE A 161 -4.30 -41.46 -4.42
C PHE A 161 -4.57 -42.79 -5.14
N LYS A 162 -5.16 -42.75 -6.34
CA LYS A 162 -5.45 -43.95 -7.16
C LYS A 162 -4.29 -44.34 -8.07
N LEU A 163 -3.22 -43.54 -8.15
CA LEU A 163 -2.06 -43.86 -8.97
C LEU A 163 -1.21 -44.95 -8.30
N ASN A 164 -0.88 -46.00 -9.05
CA ASN A 164 0.02 -47.05 -8.57
C ASN A 164 1.46 -46.54 -8.54
N VAL A 165 2.16 -46.76 -7.43
CA VAL A 165 3.59 -46.48 -7.29
C VAL A 165 4.36 -47.75 -7.64
N THR A 166 5.29 -47.66 -8.59
CA THR A 166 6.24 -48.75 -8.96
C THR A 166 7.38 -48.88 -7.97
#